data_AF-A0A924MA64-F1
#
_entry.id   AF-A0A924MA64-F1
#
_cell.length_a   1.000
_cell.length_b   1.000
_cell.length_c   1.000
_cell.angle_alpha   90.00
_cell.angle_beta   90.00
_cell.angle_gamma   90.00
#
_symmetry.space_group_name_H-M   'P 1'
#
loop_
_entity.id
_entity.type
_entity.pdbx_description
1 polymer ?
#
loop_
_entity_poly.entity_id
_entity_poly.type
_entity_poly.pdbx_seq_one_letter_code
_entity_poly.pdbx_strand_id
1 'polypeptide(L)'
;QVSRLGMPLTNEAIIPVGQKDKWNAIKANASGEGQFIPYFKNPELALYMDDSLYGPAVPSLNALRIQRRSLGSFDFRNGKKGLFSLKGTPAVNGTALAEPANGGYGNILLPDSVSPRAVDLLPIFYTGVPNLAPYQLATGKPDGSPLSVGKPFINNFLPTLGDMLRLNMAVPVTARNSVDFSSLGLIKAAVLGLTDARYTASGTALQFIPNMDGFPNGRRLEDDVTTIELQAVSGVVLAAIGLWYDDYKPNTAQSPVTPRLVNVLGFSAGPTKNDTTFKASFPYVQTPWRGYDYTSKPRF
;
A
#
# COMPACT_ATOMS: atom_id res chain seq x y z
N GLN A 1 -9.04 -22.61 14.30
CA GLN A 1 -8.76 -21.18 14.04
C GLN A 1 -7.98 -21.10 12.73
N VAL A 2 -8.57 -20.58 11.64
CA VAL A 2 -7.78 -20.25 10.45
C VAL A 2 -7.07 -18.95 10.79
N SER A 3 -5.75 -19.00 10.95
CA SER A 3 -4.98 -17.84 11.36
C SER A 3 -4.85 -16.89 10.16
N ARG A 4 -5.45 -15.71 10.27
CA ARG A 4 -5.34 -14.57 9.33
C ARG A 4 -3.92 -14.00 9.43
N LEU A 5 -2.97 -14.68 8.80
CA LEU A 5 -1.55 -14.34 8.90
C LEU A 5 -1.07 -13.44 7.77
N GLY A 6 -1.87 -13.27 6.71
CA GLY A 6 -1.41 -12.65 5.48
C GLY A 6 -1.28 -11.15 5.56
N MET A 7 -2.40 -10.47 5.78
CA MET A 7 -2.45 -9.02 5.88
C MET A 7 -2.79 -8.62 7.32
N PRO A 8 -1.77 -8.36 8.17
CA PRO A 8 -2.02 -7.89 9.53
C PRO A 8 -2.86 -6.61 9.46
N LEU A 9 -3.58 -6.27 10.53
CA LEU A 9 -4.26 -4.98 10.67
C LEU A 9 -5.30 -4.62 9.58
N THR A 10 -5.67 -5.53 8.67
CA THR A 10 -6.81 -5.31 7.75
C THR A 10 -8.08 -4.96 8.53
N ASN A 11 -8.25 -5.56 9.70
CA ASN A 11 -9.33 -5.26 10.65
C ASN A 11 -9.21 -3.89 11.32
N GLU A 12 -8.05 -3.23 11.28
CA GLU A 12 -7.82 -1.87 11.80
C GLU A 12 -7.87 -0.81 10.71
N ALA A 13 -7.21 -1.05 9.57
CA ALA A 13 -7.03 -0.06 8.52
C ALA A 13 -8.18 -0.04 7.50
N ILE A 14 -8.82 -1.19 7.26
CA ILE A 14 -9.83 -1.35 6.19
C ILE A 14 -11.22 -1.59 6.75
N ILE A 15 -11.37 -2.61 7.60
CA ILE A 15 -12.68 -3.03 8.13
C ILE A 15 -13.16 -2.01 9.16
N PRO A 16 -14.44 -1.58 9.09
CA PRO A 16 -14.97 -0.62 10.03
C PRO A 16 -15.06 -1.18 11.45
N VAL A 17 -15.00 -0.28 12.44
CA VAL A 17 -14.95 -0.64 13.87
C VAL A 17 -16.10 -1.57 14.26
N GLY A 18 -17.31 -1.30 13.79
CA GLY A 18 -18.50 -2.09 14.09
C GLY A 18 -18.54 -3.50 13.47
N GLN A 19 -17.58 -3.86 12.61
CA GLN A 19 -17.56 -5.18 11.96
C GLN A 19 -16.28 -5.99 12.21
N LYS A 20 -15.37 -5.50 13.06
CA LYS A 20 -14.11 -6.17 13.38
C LYS A 20 -14.31 -7.59 13.92
N ASP A 21 -15.23 -7.76 14.87
CA ASP A 21 -15.50 -9.08 15.46
C ASP A 21 -16.04 -10.06 14.42
N LYS A 22 -16.93 -9.58 13.54
CA LYS A 22 -17.48 -10.38 12.45
C LYS A 22 -16.39 -10.80 11.47
N TRP A 23 -15.52 -9.87 11.07
CA TRP A 23 -14.37 -10.16 10.21
C TRP A 23 -13.47 -11.24 10.82
N ASN A 24 -13.16 -11.12 12.11
CA ASN A 24 -12.30 -12.07 12.82
C ASN A 24 -12.95 -13.45 13.01
N ALA A 25 -14.29 -13.53 13.08
CA ALA A 25 -15.02 -14.78 13.29
C ALA A 25 -15.26 -15.61 12.00
N ILE A 26 -15.21 -14.99 10.82
CA ILE A 26 -15.49 -15.68 9.55
C ILE A 26 -14.26 -16.41 9.00
N LYS A 27 -14.50 -17.38 8.10
CA LYS A 27 -13.42 -18.06 7.36
C LYS A 27 -12.76 -17.11 6.37
N ALA A 28 -11.43 -17.13 6.32
CA ALA A 28 -10.62 -16.38 5.35
C ALA A 28 -10.68 -17.04 3.96
N ASN A 29 -11.75 -16.77 3.22
CA ASN A 29 -11.95 -17.22 1.84
C ASN A 29 -13.00 -16.34 1.14
N ALA A 30 -13.15 -16.53 -0.16
CA ALA A 30 -14.04 -15.73 -1.01
C ALA A 30 -15.49 -15.66 -0.49
N SER A 31 -16.02 -16.79 0.01
CA SER A 31 -17.41 -16.87 0.46
C SER A 31 -17.64 -16.21 1.82
N GLY A 32 -16.66 -16.26 2.72
CA GLY A 32 -16.72 -15.56 4.00
C GLY A 32 -16.47 -14.06 3.83
N GLU A 33 -15.39 -13.70 3.15
CA GLU A 33 -14.84 -12.35 3.11
C GLU A 33 -15.47 -11.45 2.04
N GLY A 34 -16.17 -12.04 1.06
CA GLY A 34 -16.80 -11.30 -0.03
C GLY A 34 -17.71 -10.15 0.43
N GLN A 35 -18.36 -10.31 1.58
CA GLN A 35 -19.22 -9.28 2.18
C GLN A 35 -18.47 -8.03 2.66
N PHE A 36 -17.14 -8.12 2.85
CA PHE A 36 -16.28 -7.03 3.32
C PHE A 36 -15.57 -6.29 2.18
N ILE A 37 -15.63 -6.81 0.95
CA ILE A 37 -15.05 -6.18 -0.25
C ILE A 37 -15.38 -4.69 -0.38
N PRO A 38 -16.61 -4.21 -0.07
CA PRO A 38 -16.91 -2.78 -0.12
C PRO A 38 -15.96 -1.90 0.71
N TYR A 39 -15.46 -2.39 1.85
CA TYR A 39 -14.55 -1.62 2.71
C TYR A 39 -13.15 -1.50 2.14
N PHE A 40 -12.69 -2.48 1.35
CA PHE A 40 -11.43 -2.34 0.61
C PHE A 40 -11.50 -1.27 -0.49
N LYS A 41 -12.72 -0.97 -0.96
CA LYS A 41 -12.97 0.04 -2.01
C LYS A 41 -13.24 1.43 -1.44
N ASN A 42 -13.71 1.50 -0.19
CA ASN A 42 -14.07 2.70 0.55
C ASN A 42 -13.86 2.47 2.06
N PRO A 43 -12.61 2.47 2.57
CA PRO A 43 -12.35 2.12 3.97
C PRO A 43 -12.83 3.24 4.91
N GLU A 44 -13.27 2.88 6.12
CA GLU A 44 -13.73 3.86 7.12
C GLU A 44 -12.60 4.81 7.54
N LEU A 45 -11.37 4.30 7.67
CA LEU A 45 -10.21 5.11 8.03
C LEU A 45 -9.93 6.24 7.03
N ALA A 46 -10.21 6.03 5.74
CA ALA A 46 -10.02 7.05 4.71
C ALA A 46 -10.87 8.31 4.95
N LEU A 47 -11.98 8.21 5.69
CA LEU A 47 -12.82 9.36 6.03
C LEU A 47 -12.07 10.38 6.91
N TYR A 48 -11.08 9.93 7.69
CA TYR A 48 -10.21 10.77 8.53
C TYR A 48 -8.98 11.31 7.77
N MET A 49 -8.79 10.91 6.51
CA MET A 49 -7.75 11.42 5.61
C MET A 49 -8.35 12.26 4.47
N ASP A 50 -9.64 12.58 4.57
CA ASP A 50 -10.39 13.45 3.67
C ASP A 50 -10.82 14.72 4.40
N ASP A 51 -10.22 15.86 4.04
CA ASP A 51 -10.54 17.17 4.62
C ASP A 51 -11.99 17.63 4.37
N SER A 52 -12.70 17.04 3.41
CA SER A 52 -14.12 17.32 3.20
C SER A 52 -15.06 16.54 4.13
N LEU A 53 -14.51 15.63 4.94
CA LEU A 53 -15.22 14.80 5.90
C LEU A 53 -14.64 15.00 7.30
N TYR A 54 -13.84 14.06 7.81
CA TYR A 54 -13.30 14.07 9.17
C TYR A 54 -11.79 14.33 9.23
N GLY A 55 -11.18 14.81 8.14
CA GLY A 55 -9.75 15.16 8.06
C GLY A 55 -9.15 15.92 9.26
N PRO A 56 -9.83 16.94 9.83
CA PRO A 56 -9.29 17.68 10.97
C PRO A 56 -9.54 17.01 12.33
N ALA A 57 -10.34 15.93 12.39
CA ALA A 57 -10.79 15.34 13.66
C ALA A 57 -9.66 14.65 14.43
N VAL A 58 -8.62 14.16 13.74
CA VAL A 58 -7.50 13.45 14.35
C VAL A 58 -6.19 14.15 13.95
N PRO A 59 -5.68 15.09 14.76
CA PRO A 59 -4.51 15.91 14.40
C PRO A 59 -3.26 15.11 14.06
N SER A 60 -3.07 13.92 14.66
CA SER A 60 -1.93 13.06 14.35
C SER A 60 -1.95 12.53 12.92
N LEU A 61 -3.11 12.49 12.25
CA LEU A 61 -3.24 12.05 10.86
C LEU A 61 -3.15 13.21 9.85
N ASN A 62 -2.85 14.44 10.28
CA ASN A 62 -2.83 15.61 9.38
C ASN A 62 -1.84 15.50 8.21
N ALA A 63 -0.76 14.73 8.38
CA ALA A 63 0.20 14.46 7.32
C ALA A 63 -0.35 13.54 6.21
N LEU A 64 -1.44 12.82 6.48
CA LEU A 64 -2.01 11.79 5.61
C LEU A 64 -3.28 12.32 4.95
N ARG A 65 -3.25 12.52 3.63
CA ARG A 65 -4.37 13.04 2.84
C ARG A 65 -4.52 12.30 1.54
N ILE A 66 -5.75 11.92 1.20
CA ILE A 66 -6.06 11.21 -0.04
C ILE A 66 -6.05 12.17 -1.22
N GLN A 67 -5.55 11.71 -2.36
CA GLN A 67 -5.59 12.46 -3.61
C GLN A 67 -7.03 12.75 -4.03
N ARG A 68 -7.37 14.04 -4.17
CA ARG A 68 -8.68 14.49 -4.66
C ARG A 68 -8.63 14.92 -6.13
N ARG A 69 -7.43 15.14 -6.66
CA ARG A 69 -7.22 15.69 -8.01
C ARG A 69 -5.89 15.20 -8.60
N SER A 70 -5.61 13.91 -8.42
CA SER A 70 -4.43 13.29 -9.03
C SER A 70 -4.46 13.46 -10.55
N LEU A 71 -3.32 13.86 -11.13
CA LEU A 71 -3.18 14.22 -12.55
C LEU A 71 -4.24 15.23 -13.05
N GLY A 72 -4.77 16.07 -12.17
CA GLY A 72 -5.71 17.13 -12.51
C GLY A 72 -7.19 16.73 -12.56
N SER A 73 -7.52 15.43 -12.53
CA SER A 73 -8.90 14.95 -12.75
C SER A 73 -9.35 13.77 -11.88
N PHE A 74 -8.44 12.98 -11.32
CA PHE A 74 -8.81 11.74 -10.61
C PHE A 74 -8.93 11.96 -9.10
N ASP A 75 -10.10 11.64 -8.57
CA ASP A 75 -10.47 11.79 -7.16
C ASP A 75 -10.61 10.41 -6.51
N PHE A 76 -9.75 10.10 -5.54
CA PHE A 76 -9.66 8.81 -4.88
C PHE A 76 -10.35 8.75 -3.51
N ARG A 77 -10.99 9.85 -3.08
CA ARG A 77 -11.75 9.89 -1.82
C ARG A 77 -12.98 8.99 -1.89
N ASN A 78 -13.47 8.50 -0.75
CA ASN A 78 -14.56 7.53 -0.71
C ASN A 78 -15.79 8.00 -1.52
N GLY A 79 -16.39 7.08 -2.29
CA GLY A 79 -17.56 7.32 -3.11
C GLY A 79 -17.30 8.09 -4.42
N LYS A 80 -16.04 8.46 -4.70
CA LYS A 80 -15.66 9.15 -5.94
C LYS A 80 -15.30 8.17 -7.06
N LYS A 81 -15.14 8.69 -8.28
CA LYS A 81 -14.93 7.87 -9.48
C LYS A 81 -13.56 7.21 -9.54
N GLY A 82 -12.53 7.75 -8.88
CA GLY A 82 -11.15 7.28 -9.05
C GLY A 82 -10.80 7.22 -10.53
N LEU A 83 -10.36 6.04 -11.00
CA LEU A 83 -10.05 5.76 -12.40
C LEU A 83 -11.22 5.20 -13.22
N PHE A 84 -12.44 5.08 -12.66
CA PHE A 84 -13.56 4.41 -13.33
C PHE A 84 -13.93 5.04 -14.69
N SER A 85 -13.68 6.33 -14.89
CA SER A 85 -13.89 7.00 -16.18
C SER A 85 -13.06 6.43 -17.32
N LEU A 86 -12.01 5.66 -17.02
CA LEU A 86 -11.16 5.01 -18.02
C LEU A 86 -11.67 3.64 -18.44
N LYS A 87 -12.65 3.07 -17.71
CA LYS A 87 -13.20 1.73 -18.00
C LYS A 87 -13.77 1.68 -19.41
N GLY A 88 -13.41 0.65 -20.16
CA GLY A 88 -13.86 0.44 -21.54
C GLY A 88 -13.27 1.41 -22.57
N THR A 89 -12.42 2.35 -22.16
CA THR A 89 -11.72 3.23 -23.10
C THR A 89 -10.48 2.54 -23.69
N PRO A 90 -10.02 2.92 -24.90
CA PRO A 90 -8.79 2.37 -25.46
C PRO A 90 -7.54 2.60 -24.59
N ALA A 91 -7.57 3.60 -23.69
CA ALA A 91 -6.44 3.96 -22.85
C ALA A 91 -6.02 2.83 -21.89
N VAL A 92 -6.96 1.96 -21.47
CA VAL A 92 -6.67 0.87 -20.54
C VAL A 92 -6.28 -0.44 -21.24
N ASN A 93 -6.29 -0.49 -22.57
CA ASN A 93 -5.95 -1.70 -23.31
C ASN A 93 -4.50 -2.13 -23.04
N GLY A 94 -4.29 -3.43 -22.81
CA GLY A 94 -2.97 -3.97 -22.44
C GLY A 94 -2.54 -3.70 -20.99
N THR A 95 -3.42 -3.12 -20.18
CA THR A 95 -3.19 -2.89 -18.73
C THR A 95 -4.04 -3.84 -17.89
N ALA A 96 -3.72 -3.96 -16.60
CA ALA A 96 -4.56 -4.63 -15.61
C ALA A 96 -5.97 -4.05 -15.51
N LEU A 97 -6.20 -2.82 -15.95
CA LEU A 97 -7.51 -2.16 -15.92
C LEU A 97 -8.39 -2.49 -17.13
N ALA A 98 -7.85 -3.21 -18.13
CA ALA A 98 -8.63 -3.71 -19.25
C ALA A 98 -9.71 -4.70 -18.77
N GLU A 99 -10.80 -4.85 -19.53
CA GLU A 99 -11.80 -5.88 -19.23
C GLU A 99 -11.20 -7.29 -19.31
N PRO A 100 -11.79 -8.30 -18.62
CA PRO A 100 -11.33 -9.69 -18.68
C PRO A 100 -11.22 -10.25 -20.11
N ALA A 101 -12.14 -9.84 -21.00
CA ALA A 101 -12.09 -10.22 -22.42
C ALA A 101 -10.80 -9.74 -23.13
N ASN A 102 -10.12 -8.74 -22.58
CA ASN A 102 -8.89 -8.16 -23.09
C ASN A 102 -7.67 -8.48 -22.19
N GLY A 103 -7.77 -9.52 -21.35
CA GLY A 103 -6.67 -10.01 -20.50
C GLY A 103 -6.40 -9.19 -19.23
N GLY A 104 -7.30 -8.25 -18.86
CA GLY A 104 -7.20 -7.48 -17.63
C GLY A 104 -8.19 -7.91 -16.54
N TYR A 105 -8.30 -7.10 -15.50
CA TYR A 105 -9.13 -7.31 -14.31
C TYR A 105 -10.07 -6.12 -14.04
N GLY A 106 -10.45 -5.39 -15.10
CA GLY A 106 -11.24 -4.16 -15.01
C GLY A 106 -12.61 -4.35 -14.37
N ASN A 107 -13.19 -5.56 -14.39
CA ASN A 107 -14.42 -5.89 -13.65
C ASN A 107 -14.23 -5.88 -12.12
N ILE A 108 -13.02 -6.14 -11.63
CA ILE A 108 -12.66 -6.13 -10.20
C ILE A 108 -12.08 -4.79 -9.79
N LEU A 109 -11.16 -4.26 -10.61
CA LEU A 109 -10.36 -3.06 -10.30
C LEU A 109 -11.07 -1.75 -10.65
N LEU A 110 -12.01 -1.78 -11.60
CA LEU A 110 -12.90 -0.67 -11.96
C LEU A 110 -14.37 -1.17 -11.93
N PRO A 111 -14.89 -1.57 -10.75
CA PRO A 111 -16.19 -2.24 -10.67
C PRO A 111 -17.36 -1.27 -10.90
N ASP A 112 -17.24 -0.05 -10.39
CA ASP A 112 -18.29 0.99 -10.42
C ASP A 112 -17.69 2.39 -10.20
N SER A 113 -18.53 3.42 -10.35
CA SER A 113 -18.15 4.84 -10.23
C SER A 113 -18.04 5.36 -8.80
N VAL A 114 -18.18 4.50 -7.79
CA VAL A 114 -18.18 4.86 -6.37
C VAL A 114 -17.15 4.08 -5.55
N SER A 115 -16.27 3.33 -6.23
CA SER A 115 -15.27 2.45 -5.63
C SER A 115 -13.84 2.85 -6.03
N PRO A 116 -13.37 4.05 -5.65
CA PRO A 116 -12.10 4.58 -6.13
C PRO A 116 -10.91 3.76 -5.66
N ARG A 117 -10.99 3.16 -4.47
CA ARG A 117 -9.88 2.38 -3.89
C ARG A 117 -9.86 0.92 -4.34
N ALA A 118 -10.75 0.54 -5.25
CA ALA A 118 -10.71 -0.75 -5.93
C ALA A 118 -9.42 -0.94 -6.74
N VAL A 119 -8.76 0.16 -7.13
CA VAL A 119 -7.55 0.11 -7.94
C VAL A 119 -6.27 -0.03 -7.12
N ASP A 120 -6.24 0.31 -5.83
CA ASP A 120 -5.01 0.26 -5.01
C ASP A 120 -5.17 -0.58 -3.75
N LEU A 121 -6.15 -0.28 -2.88
CA LEU A 121 -6.32 -0.97 -1.61
C LEU A 121 -6.87 -2.39 -1.77
N LEU A 122 -7.83 -2.58 -2.67
CA LEU A 122 -8.35 -3.91 -2.96
C LEU A 122 -7.25 -4.89 -3.44
N PRO A 123 -6.41 -4.54 -4.43
CA PRO A 123 -5.33 -5.45 -4.83
C PRO A 123 -4.22 -5.58 -3.80
N ILE A 124 -3.83 -4.51 -3.10
CA ILE A 124 -2.71 -4.59 -2.15
C ILE A 124 -3.08 -5.40 -0.89
N PHE A 125 -4.33 -5.34 -0.41
CA PHE A 125 -4.77 -6.02 0.82
C PHE A 125 -5.58 -7.29 0.58
N TYR A 126 -6.21 -7.49 -0.58
CA TYR A 126 -7.17 -8.60 -0.74
C TYR A 126 -6.90 -9.51 -1.92
N THR A 127 -6.76 -9.00 -3.15
CA THR A 127 -6.69 -9.88 -4.35
C THR A 127 -5.27 -10.24 -4.78
N GLY A 128 -4.26 -9.52 -4.31
CA GLY A 128 -2.92 -9.49 -4.88
C GLY A 128 -2.80 -8.46 -6.00
N VAL A 129 -1.59 -7.92 -6.18
CA VAL A 129 -1.30 -6.84 -7.14
C VAL A 129 -0.77 -7.44 -8.44
N PRO A 130 -1.46 -7.26 -9.59
CA PRO A 130 -0.98 -7.74 -10.89
C PRO A 130 0.38 -7.14 -11.24
N ASN A 131 1.31 -7.95 -11.77
CA ASN A 131 2.53 -7.42 -12.39
C ASN A 131 2.25 -6.95 -13.84
N LEU A 132 1.37 -5.96 -13.97
CA LEU A 132 0.95 -5.33 -15.22
C LEU A 132 0.78 -3.83 -14.97
N ALA A 133 0.87 -3.00 -16.01
CA ALA A 133 0.51 -1.60 -15.88
C ALA A 133 -0.93 -1.46 -15.32
N PRO A 134 -1.25 -0.49 -14.45
CA PRO A 134 -0.37 0.58 -13.98
C PRO A 134 0.53 0.20 -12.78
N TYR A 135 0.48 -1.03 -12.26
CA TYR A 135 1.08 -1.42 -10.96
C TYR A 135 2.62 -1.49 -10.90
N GLN A 136 3.28 -0.94 -11.91
CA GLN A 136 4.73 -0.79 -11.97
C GLN A 136 5.11 0.63 -11.55
N LEU A 137 6.33 0.81 -11.04
CA LEU A 137 6.81 2.12 -10.58
C LEU A 137 6.70 3.16 -11.69
N ALA A 138 6.45 4.42 -11.31
CA ALA A 138 6.45 5.54 -12.25
C ALA A 138 7.79 5.69 -13.00
N THR A 139 8.90 5.23 -12.39
CA THR A 139 10.20 5.15 -13.05
C THR A 139 10.16 4.29 -14.30
N GLY A 140 10.65 4.84 -15.40
CA GLY A 140 10.71 4.15 -16.69
C GLY A 140 9.41 4.21 -17.49
N LYS A 141 8.31 4.77 -16.96
CA LYS A 141 7.08 4.96 -17.72
C LYS A 141 7.26 6.09 -18.74
N PRO A 142 7.12 5.82 -20.05
CA PRO A 142 7.13 6.87 -21.06
C PRO A 142 6.00 7.87 -20.83
N ASP A 143 6.26 9.13 -21.19
CA ASP A 143 5.30 10.25 -21.19
C ASP A 143 4.67 10.58 -19.83
N GLY A 144 5.22 10.05 -18.73
CA GLY A 144 4.70 10.24 -17.37
C GLY A 144 3.33 9.58 -17.13
N SER A 145 2.84 8.77 -18.07
CA SER A 145 1.53 8.13 -17.98
C SER A 145 1.58 6.95 -17.00
N PRO A 146 0.66 6.88 -16.01
CA PRO A 146 0.57 5.72 -15.11
C PRO A 146 0.22 4.41 -15.83
N LEU A 147 -0.43 4.48 -17.00
CA LEU A 147 -0.88 3.31 -17.76
C LEU A 147 0.22 2.70 -18.62
N SER A 148 1.37 3.37 -18.73
CA SER A 148 2.53 2.84 -19.43
C SER A 148 3.25 1.77 -18.60
N VAL A 149 3.96 0.87 -19.28
CA VAL A 149 4.84 -0.10 -18.64
C VAL A 149 5.96 0.65 -17.91
N GLY A 150 6.11 0.33 -16.64
CA GLY A 150 7.16 0.86 -15.76
C GLY A 150 8.04 -0.25 -15.23
N LYS A 151 8.84 0.06 -14.21
CA LYS A 151 9.67 -0.92 -13.52
C LYS A 151 8.84 -1.80 -12.56
N PRO A 152 8.86 -3.14 -12.70
CA PRO A 152 8.24 -4.04 -11.72
C PRO A 152 8.90 -3.96 -10.34
N PHE A 153 8.11 -3.96 -9.28
CA PHE A 153 8.60 -3.99 -7.89
C PHE A 153 7.65 -4.71 -6.91
N ILE A 154 6.37 -4.86 -7.27
CA ILE A 154 5.41 -5.71 -6.58
C ILE A 154 5.17 -6.92 -7.45
N ASN A 155 5.32 -8.12 -6.90
CA ASN A 155 5.14 -9.36 -7.62
C ASN A 155 4.53 -10.43 -6.71
N ASN A 156 3.32 -10.14 -6.23
CA ASN A 156 2.55 -11.02 -5.36
C ASN A 156 1.22 -11.48 -6.00
N PHE A 157 1.11 -11.40 -7.33
CA PHE A 157 -0.15 -11.72 -8.01
C PHE A 157 -0.43 -13.23 -8.02
N LEU A 158 -1.36 -13.63 -7.16
CA LEU A 158 -2.10 -14.87 -7.24
C LEU A 158 -3.55 -14.48 -7.00
N PRO A 159 -4.44 -14.49 -8.01
CA PRO A 159 -5.83 -14.02 -7.88
C PRO A 159 -6.58 -14.94 -6.92
N THR A 160 -6.44 -14.62 -5.65
CA THR A 160 -6.99 -15.36 -4.51
C THR A 160 -7.85 -14.36 -3.80
N LEU A 161 -9.16 -14.63 -3.75
CA LEU A 161 -10.11 -13.81 -3.02
C LEU A 161 -10.07 -14.30 -1.57
N GLY A 162 -9.07 -13.80 -0.84
CA GLY A 162 -8.86 -14.18 0.56
C GLY A 162 -7.70 -13.44 1.23
N ASP A 163 -7.81 -13.21 2.54
CA ASP A 163 -6.68 -12.82 3.41
C ASP A 163 -5.73 -14.01 3.62
N MET A 164 -4.85 -14.21 2.65
CA MET A 164 -3.86 -15.28 2.60
C MET A 164 -2.46 -14.71 2.76
N LEU A 165 -1.58 -15.47 3.44
CA LEU A 165 -0.16 -15.14 3.47
C LEU A 165 0.45 -15.29 2.09
N ARG A 166 0.96 -14.18 1.57
CA ARG A 166 1.67 -14.12 0.29
C ARG A 166 3.15 -14.07 0.58
N LEU A 167 3.86 -15.14 0.21
CA LEU A 167 5.31 -15.19 0.28
C LEU A 167 5.88 -15.12 -1.13
N ASN A 168 6.60 -14.04 -1.41
CA ASN A 168 7.31 -13.86 -2.65
C ASN A 168 8.76 -14.35 -2.53
N MET A 169 9.04 -15.55 -3.04
CA MET A 169 10.39 -16.13 -3.01
C MET A 169 11.30 -15.64 -4.15
N ALA A 170 10.80 -14.82 -5.07
CA ALA A 170 11.58 -14.31 -6.20
C ALA A 170 12.41 -13.07 -5.84
N VAL A 171 12.23 -12.52 -4.63
CA VAL A 171 12.92 -11.31 -4.18
C VAL A 171 13.96 -11.70 -3.12
N PRO A 172 15.24 -11.30 -3.29
CA PRO A 172 16.26 -11.54 -2.28
C PRO A 172 15.99 -10.71 -1.02
N VAL A 173 16.38 -11.26 0.12
CA VAL A 173 16.24 -10.58 1.41
C VAL A 173 17.19 -9.38 1.47
N THR A 174 16.69 -8.25 1.97
CA THR A 174 17.53 -7.09 2.27
C THR A 174 18.26 -7.33 3.58
N ALA A 175 19.58 -7.34 3.53
CA ALA A 175 20.40 -7.56 4.71
C ALA A 175 20.08 -6.54 5.82
N ARG A 176 19.85 -7.01 7.04
CA ARG A 176 19.41 -6.17 8.18
C ARG A 176 20.41 -5.11 8.60
N ASN A 177 21.70 -5.35 8.31
CA ASN A 177 22.81 -4.44 8.56
C ASN A 177 23.14 -3.55 7.35
N SER A 178 22.39 -3.64 6.26
CA SER A 178 22.54 -2.75 5.11
C SER A 178 22.11 -1.33 5.48
N VAL A 179 22.83 -0.34 4.98
CA VAL A 179 22.42 1.08 5.07
C VAL A 179 21.10 1.36 4.33
N ASP A 180 20.73 0.51 3.38
CA ASP A 180 19.48 0.61 2.63
C ASP A 180 18.30 -0.08 3.34
N PHE A 181 18.53 -0.82 4.42
CA PHE A 181 17.46 -1.49 5.16
C PHE A 181 16.51 -0.47 5.80
N SER A 182 15.20 -0.72 5.71
CA SER A 182 14.17 0.12 6.32
C SER A 182 12.98 -0.72 6.74
N SER A 183 12.38 -0.40 7.89
CA SER A 183 11.13 -0.98 8.37
C SER A 183 9.91 -0.64 7.49
N LEU A 184 10.03 0.27 6.52
CA LEU A 184 8.92 0.68 5.65
C LEU A 184 8.72 -0.24 4.44
N GLY A 185 9.42 -1.37 4.38
CA GLY A 185 9.20 -2.41 3.37
C GLY A 185 9.09 -1.88 1.94
N LEU A 186 7.99 -2.21 1.28
CA LEU A 186 7.76 -1.89 -0.12
C LEU A 186 7.59 -0.38 -0.38
N ILE A 187 7.22 0.42 0.63
CA ILE A 187 7.20 1.88 0.50
C ILE A 187 8.63 2.40 0.34
N LYS A 188 9.59 1.90 1.14
CA LYS A 188 11.00 2.29 0.97
C LYS A 188 11.53 1.83 -0.39
N ALA A 189 11.18 0.63 -0.84
CA ALA A 189 11.54 0.16 -2.16
C ALA A 189 11.00 1.08 -3.26
N ALA A 190 9.74 1.54 -3.15
CA ALA A 190 9.19 2.52 -4.08
C ALA A 190 9.96 3.84 -4.05
N VAL A 191 10.28 4.38 -2.86
CA VAL A 191 11.08 5.61 -2.73
C VAL A 191 12.43 5.46 -3.43
N LEU A 192 13.19 4.40 -3.13
CA LEU A 192 14.47 4.14 -3.78
C LEU A 192 14.31 4.01 -5.30
N GLY A 193 13.32 3.25 -5.75
CA GLY A 193 13.02 3.07 -7.17
C GLY A 193 12.65 4.35 -7.91
N LEU A 194 12.14 5.36 -7.21
CA LEU A 194 11.72 6.66 -7.77
C LEU A 194 12.81 7.74 -7.67
N THR A 195 13.69 7.67 -6.68
CA THR A 195 14.61 8.79 -6.37
C THR A 195 16.09 8.45 -6.47
N ASP A 196 16.47 7.18 -6.37
CA ASP A 196 17.88 6.77 -6.34
C ASP A 196 18.40 6.42 -7.74
N ALA A 197 19.50 7.06 -8.15
CA ALA A 197 20.11 6.88 -9.47
C ALA A 197 20.46 5.42 -9.80
N ARG A 198 20.75 4.58 -8.79
CA ARG A 198 20.98 3.13 -8.95
C ARG A 198 19.80 2.42 -9.62
N TYR A 199 18.59 2.92 -9.37
CA TYR A 199 17.34 2.30 -9.83
C TYR A 199 16.62 3.14 -10.90
N THR A 200 16.81 4.45 -10.93
CA THR A 200 16.18 5.32 -11.95
C THR A 200 16.91 5.30 -13.29
N ALA A 201 18.24 5.10 -13.31
CA ALA A 201 19.03 5.13 -14.54
C ALA A 201 18.80 3.93 -15.48
N SER A 202 18.17 2.85 -15.00
CA SER A 202 17.97 1.62 -15.75
C SER A 202 16.59 1.50 -16.43
N GLY A 203 15.81 2.59 -16.43
CA GLY A 203 14.48 2.63 -17.05
C GLY A 203 13.55 1.54 -16.51
N THR A 204 12.98 0.72 -17.40
CA THR A 204 12.02 -0.35 -17.06
C THR A 204 12.68 -1.67 -16.68
N ALA A 205 14.01 -1.77 -16.68
CA ALA A 205 14.69 -3.02 -16.37
C ALA A 205 14.35 -3.51 -14.96
N LEU A 206 14.05 -4.81 -14.84
CA LEU A 206 13.83 -5.47 -13.55
C LEU A 206 15.12 -5.39 -12.72
N GLN A 207 14.99 -4.96 -11.47
CA GLN A 207 16.10 -4.85 -10.54
C GLN A 207 15.66 -5.26 -9.14
N PHE A 208 16.60 -5.78 -8.36
CA PHE A 208 16.41 -5.97 -6.93
C PHE A 208 16.59 -4.63 -6.22
N ILE A 209 15.48 -4.02 -5.85
CA ILE A 209 15.46 -2.80 -5.03
C ILE A 209 15.39 -3.23 -3.55
N PRO A 210 16.24 -2.67 -2.67
CA PRO A 210 16.18 -2.96 -1.25
C PRO A 210 14.77 -2.75 -0.68
N ASN A 211 14.40 -3.64 0.24
CA ASN A 211 13.13 -3.73 0.97
C ASN A 211 11.94 -4.25 0.16
N MET A 212 12.14 -4.73 -1.08
CA MET A 212 11.10 -5.45 -1.82
C MET A 212 10.66 -6.75 -1.11
N ASP A 213 11.45 -7.27 -0.18
CA ASP A 213 11.18 -8.43 0.68
C ASP A 213 10.28 -8.11 1.90
N GLY A 214 10.04 -6.82 2.16
CA GLY A 214 9.16 -6.37 3.23
C GLY A 214 7.68 -6.42 2.88
N PHE A 215 6.85 -6.01 3.84
CA PHE A 215 5.41 -5.89 3.66
C PHE A 215 5.03 -4.98 2.48
N PRO A 216 4.05 -5.37 1.62
CA PRO A 216 3.24 -6.61 1.61
C PRO A 216 3.73 -7.73 0.67
N ASN A 217 4.93 -7.66 0.08
CA ASN A 217 5.50 -8.76 -0.71
C ASN A 217 5.92 -9.95 0.18
N GLY A 218 6.29 -9.66 1.43
CA GLY A 218 6.48 -10.59 2.51
C GLY A 218 6.04 -9.95 3.82
N ARG A 219 6.60 -10.38 4.96
CA ARG A 219 6.47 -9.65 6.22
C ARG A 219 7.68 -9.95 7.09
N ARG A 220 8.48 -8.93 7.38
CA ARG A 220 9.62 -9.01 8.30
C ARG A 220 9.15 -8.63 9.70
N LEU A 221 9.82 -9.14 10.73
CA LEU A 221 9.48 -8.83 12.13
C LEU A 221 9.69 -7.35 12.47
N GLU A 222 10.53 -6.67 11.70
CA GLU A 222 10.90 -5.26 11.81
C GLU A 222 9.99 -4.34 11.00
N ASP A 223 9.10 -4.88 10.16
CA ASP A 223 8.25 -4.04 9.31
C ASP A 223 7.28 -3.25 10.19
N ASP A 224 7.28 -1.93 10.03
CA ASP A 224 6.33 -1.03 10.68
C ASP A 224 5.03 -1.03 9.87
N VAL A 225 4.29 -2.15 10.00
CA VAL A 225 3.05 -2.40 9.26
C VAL A 225 2.01 -1.31 9.51
N THR A 226 1.94 -0.78 10.73
CA THR A 226 1.03 0.32 11.08
C THR A 226 1.33 1.57 10.26
N THR A 227 2.59 2.01 10.21
CA THR A 227 2.97 3.17 9.39
C THR A 227 2.74 2.89 7.90
N ILE A 228 3.12 1.71 7.41
CA ILE A 228 2.96 1.35 5.99
C ILE A 228 1.50 1.40 5.57
N GLU A 229 0.60 0.83 6.37
CA GLU A 229 -0.82 0.77 6.03
C GLU A 229 -1.50 2.14 6.11
N LEU A 230 -1.16 2.97 7.10
CA LEU A 230 -1.66 4.33 7.18
C LEU A 230 -1.21 5.16 5.97
N GLN A 231 0.04 5.01 5.53
CA GLN A 231 0.53 5.64 4.30
C GLN A 231 -0.15 5.07 3.04
N ALA A 232 -0.44 3.76 3.00
CA ALA A 232 -1.16 3.12 1.90
C ALA A 232 -2.61 3.61 1.80
N VAL A 233 -3.33 3.68 2.92
CA VAL A 233 -4.69 4.26 2.99
C VAL A 233 -4.66 5.74 2.59
N SER A 234 -3.61 6.49 2.93
CA SER A 234 -3.42 7.86 2.44
C SER A 234 -3.18 7.95 0.93
N GLY A 235 -2.88 6.85 0.25
CA GLY A 235 -2.71 6.79 -1.21
C GLY A 235 -1.25 6.82 -1.68
N VAL A 236 -0.26 6.53 -0.83
CA VAL A 236 1.16 6.52 -1.27
C VAL A 236 1.42 5.48 -2.37
N VAL A 237 0.64 4.39 -2.39
CA VAL A 237 0.73 3.35 -3.42
C VAL A 237 0.30 3.89 -4.79
N LEU A 238 -0.71 4.75 -4.83
CA LEU A 238 -1.12 5.48 -6.05
C LEU A 238 0.03 6.37 -6.54
N ALA A 239 0.66 7.13 -5.64
CA ALA A 239 1.80 7.97 -6.00
C ALA A 239 2.96 7.13 -6.57
N ALA A 240 3.26 5.97 -5.99
CA ALA A 240 4.33 5.10 -6.47
C ALA A 240 4.18 4.67 -7.94
N ILE A 241 2.93 4.56 -8.42
CA ILE A 241 2.61 4.15 -9.79
C ILE A 241 2.36 5.33 -10.74
N GLY A 242 2.57 6.57 -10.28
CA GLY A 242 2.43 7.79 -11.10
C GLY A 242 1.12 8.55 -10.91
N LEU A 243 0.26 8.12 -9.98
CA LEU A 243 -0.95 8.85 -9.59
C LEU A 243 -0.62 9.74 -8.38
N TRP A 244 0.10 10.82 -8.67
CA TRP A 244 0.68 11.74 -7.70
C TRP A 244 -0.35 12.53 -6.88
N TYR A 245 0.11 13.11 -5.77
CA TYR A 245 -0.70 13.98 -4.90
C TYR A 245 -1.05 15.31 -5.56
N ASP A 246 -2.12 15.96 -5.07
CA ASP A 246 -2.75 17.11 -5.75
C ASP A 246 -1.85 18.35 -5.91
N ASP A 247 -0.78 18.46 -5.13
CA ASP A 247 0.19 19.54 -5.22
C ASP A 247 1.23 19.33 -6.34
N TYR A 248 1.26 18.13 -6.95
CA TYR A 248 2.00 17.89 -8.17
C TYR A 248 1.18 18.29 -9.40
N LYS A 249 1.79 19.10 -10.25
CA LYS A 249 1.22 19.54 -11.54
C LYS A 249 2.18 19.10 -12.65
N PRO A 250 1.85 18.05 -13.44
CA PRO A 250 2.77 17.48 -14.43
C PRO A 250 3.37 18.48 -15.41
N ASN A 251 2.63 19.52 -15.79
CA ASN A 251 3.07 20.50 -16.80
C ASN A 251 3.88 21.67 -16.23
N THR A 252 4.00 21.79 -14.91
CA THR A 252 4.65 22.96 -14.29
C THR A 252 5.60 22.62 -13.14
N ALA A 253 5.46 21.44 -12.52
CA ALA A 253 6.28 21.03 -11.39
C ALA A 253 7.52 20.26 -11.88
N GLN A 254 8.69 20.63 -11.37
CA GLN A 254 9.97 20.00 -11.71
C GLN A 254 10.09 18.55 -11.19
N SER A 255 9.38 18.23 -10.10
CA SER A 255 9.46 16.91 -9.46
C SER A 255 8.10 16.49 -8.88
N PRO A 256 7.73 15.20 -8.97
CA PRO A 256 6.58 14.64 -8.27
C PRO A 256 6.79 14.46 -6.77
N VAL A 257 8.01 14.65 -6.26
CA VAL A 257 8.33 14.61 -4.82
C VAL A 257 7.95 15.94 -4.18
N THR A 258 6.65 16.16 -4.05
CA THR A 258 6.07 17.39 -3.52
C THR A 258 6.00 17.40 -1.98
N PRO A 259 5.80 18.56 -1.33
CA PRO A 259 5.66 18.64 0.12
C PRO A 259 4.61 17.69 0.70
N ARG A 260 3.48 17.45 0.02
CA ARG A 260 2.50 16.47 0.49
C ARG A 260 3.03 15.04 0.45
N LEU A 261 3.71 14.64 -0.63
CA LEU A 261 4.33 13.32 -0.68
C LEU A 261 5.39 13.17 0.42
N VAL A 262 6.21 14.19 0.63
CA VAL A 262 7.22 14.19 1.70
C VAL A 262 6.58 14.09 3.09
N ASN A 263 5.48 14.79 3.34
CA ASN A 263 4.74 14.69 4.61
C ASN A 263 4.20 13.28 4.84
N VAL A 264 3.62 12.66 3.81
CA VAL A 264 3.12 11.27 3.90
C VAL A 264 4.28 10.31 4.18
N LEU A 265 5.39 10.43 3.44
CA LEU A 265 6.57 9.57 3.64
C LEU A 265 7.27 9.80 4.99
N GLY A 266 7.18 11.01 5.53
CA GLY A 266 7.70 11.37 6.85
C GLY A 266 6.77 11.01 8.01
N PHE A 267 5.54 10.58 7.73
CA PHE A 267 4.62 10.11 8.77
C PHE A 267 5.18 8.87 9.47
N SER A 268 4.99 8.82 10.78
CA SER A 268 5.33 7.67 11.61
C SER A 268 4.22 7.44 12.62
N ALA A 269 3.64 6.26 12.60
CA ALA A 269 2.65 5.85 13.59
C ALA A 269 3.31 5.60 14.96
N GLY A 270 4.57 5.20 14.95
CA GLY A 270 5.30 4.71 16.12
C GLY A 270 4.65 3.46 16.74
N PRO A 271 5.37 2.74 17.61
CA PRO A 271 6.82 2.75 17.80
C PRO A 271 7.58 2.16 16.60
N THR A 272 8.74 2.72 16.26
CA THR A 272 9.54 2.33 15.06
C THR A 272 10.70 1.38 15.36
N LYS A 273 10.88 1.00 16.63
CA LYS A 273 11.91 0.06 17.07
C LYS A 273 11.40 -0.74 18.24
N ASN A 274 11.89 -1.97 18.34
CA ASN A 274 11.64 -2.79 19.51
C ASN A 274 12.36 -2.24 20.73
N ASP A 275 11.82 -2.58 21.89
CA ASP A 275 12.42 -2.37 23.20
C ASP A 275 13.75 -3.12 23.39
N THR A 276 13.91 -4.26 22.70
CA THR A 276 15.14 -5.06 22.67
C THR A 276 15.44 -5.60 21.27
N THR A 277 16.68 -6.04 21.05
CA THR A 277 17.11 -6.66 19.79
C THR A 277 16.44 -8.01 19.58
N PHE A 278 16.22 -8.39 18.32
CA PHE A 278 15.85 -9.76 17.97
C PHE A 278 17.01 -10.73 18.24
N LYS A 279 16.68 -12.00 18.52
CA LYS A 279 17.65 -13.09 18.60
C LYS A 279 18.22 -13.37 17.20
N ALA A 280 19.48 -13.80 17.13
CA ALA A 280 20.11 -14.21 15.88
C ALA A 280 19.61 -15.57 15.35
N SER A 281 18.84 -16.32 16.14
CA SER A 281 18.30 -17.63 15.81
C SER A 281 16.84 -17.78 16.23
N PHE A 282 16.16 -18.75 15.64
CA PHE A 282 14.76 -19.08 15.94
C PHE A 282 14.55 -19.28 17.47
N PRO A 283 13.50 -18.69 18.08
CA PRO A 283 12.31 -18.08 17.45
C PRO A 283 12.45 -16.61 17.00
N TYR A 284 13.66 -16.04 16.93
CA TYR A 284 13.98 -14.65 16.56
C TYR A 284 13.41 -13.57 17.49
N VAL A 285 12.20 -13.77 18.04
CA VAL A 285 11.60 -12.91 19.08
C VAL A 285 12.24 -13.20 20.44
N GLN A 286 12.38 -12.15 21.25
CA GLN A 286 12.90 -12.27 22.61
C GLN A 286 11.93 -13.00 23.53
N THR A 287 12.46 -13.54 24.64
CA THR A 287 11.59 -14.07 25.69
C THR A 287 10.79 -12.92 26.31
N PRO A 288 9.50 -13.13 26.65
CA PRO A 288 8.72 -12.13 27.36
C PRO A 288 9.45 -11.63 28.61
N TRP A 289 9.45 -10.32 28.83
CA TRP A 289 9.97 -9.74 30.06
C TRP A 289 9.20 -10.30 31.26
N ARG A 290 9.92 -10.66 32.33
CA ARG A 290 9.29 -11.07 33.58
C ARG A 290 8.56 -9.86 34.17
N GLY A 291 7.29 -10.03 34.52
CA GLY A 291 6.44 -8.95 35.06
C GLY A 291 6.87 -8.38 36.42
N TYR A 292 7.92 -8.93 37.05
CA TYR A 292 8.45 -8.49 38.34
C TYR A 292 9.76 -7.69 38.24
N ASP A 293 10.39 -7.67 37.06
CA ASP A 293 11.72 -7.08 36.85
C ASP A 293 11.64 -5.73 36.11
N TYR A 294 10.67 -4.87 36.45
CA TYR A 294 10.61 -3.51 35.90
C TYR A 294 10.69 -2.45 37.00
N THR A 295 11.49 -1.42 36.74
CA THR A 295 11.49 -0.20 37.57
C THR A 295 10.27 0.63 37.18
N SER A 296 9.40 0.97 38.14
CA SER A 296 8.29 1.88 37.88
C SER A 296 8.84 3.22 37.41
N LYS A 297 8.64 3.57 36.14
CA LYS A 297 8.86 4.94 35.68
C LYS A 297 7.60 5.75 36.01
N PRO A 298 7.72 6.90 36.70
CA PRO A 298 6.58 7.80 36.86
C PRO A 298 6.01 8.11 35.47
N ARG A 299 4.70 7.91 35.30
CA ARG A 299 3.99 8.41 34.12
C ARG A 299 3.34 9.73 34.51
N PHE A 300 3.85 10.79 33.86
CA PHE A 300 3.48 12.20 34.02
C PHE A 300 4.00 12.86 35.30
#